data_AF-A0A7V6M5G4-F1
#
_entry.id   AF-A0A7V6M5G4-F1
#
_cell.length_a   1.000
_cell.length_b   1.000
_cell.length_c   1.000
_cell.angle_alpha   90.00
_cell.angle_beta   90.00
_cell.angle_gamma   90.00
#
_symmetry.space_group_name_H-M   'P 1'
#
loop_
_entity.id
_entity.type
_entity.pdbx_description
1 polymer ?
#
loop_
_entity_poly.entity_id
_entity_poly.type
_entity_poly.pdbx_seq_one_letter_code
_entity_poly.pdbx_strand_id
1 'polypeptide(L)'
;MKNRKSKKRYVILMIAILIPVLAGFFIGLYSYNRYQENYFYEYMKNIEEQTDSKITGYLKYTTYSLEETPFYKEDVKRNNERVLTIEVYRAIKNYNEDKNIITYYFVVYNINYTKLIEIEDPTGEKKLLYNKLPGIYLSIEDKNNPENQKLELVGSLPTFYIDDYESTPEKDSKGNTLNSRFVKWYEYNPDTEFSNNLSFELIVSPDPENDLSPGIITNFDLTVEREERKIDTTNFTLGYDNDIHKAGYFSYVFNKRIWWQSLIAFALVGIISYSFYAVWTVEEQKEKK
;
A
#
# COMPACT_ATOMS: atom_id res chain seq x y z
N MET A 1 16.32 -42.69 -50.68
CA MET A 1 16.22 -41.20 -50.76
C MET A 1 14.90 -40.61 -50.20
N LYS A 2 13.72 -41.21 -50.39
CA LYS A 2 12.42 -40.69 -49.87
C LYS A 2 12.40 -40.41 -48.34
N ASN A 3 13.01 -41.28 -47.52
CA ASN A 3 13.05 -41.11 -46.06
C ASN A 3 13.87 -39.90 -45.56
N ARG A 4 14.91 -39.46 -46.29
CA ARG A 4 15.70 -38.27 -45.90
C ARG A 4 14.92 -36.96 -46.14
N LYS A 5 14.16 -36.88 -47.24
CA LYS A 5 13.28 -35.72 -47.53
C LYS A 5 12.16 -35.58 -46.49
N SER A 6 11.56 -36.71 -46.09
CA SER A 6 10.52 -36.76 -45.04
C SER A 6 11.05 -36.26 -43.68
N LYS A 7 12.21 -36.74 -43.22
CA LYS A 7 12.82 -36.30 -41.95
C LYS A 7 13.16 -34.81 -41.91
N LYS A 8 13.72 -34.24 -43.00
CA LYS A 8 14.03 -32.81 -43.09
C LYS A 8 12.76 -31.95 -42.96
N ARG A 9 11.63 -32.40 -43.52
CA ARG A 9 10.34 -31.71 -43.44
C ARG A 9 9.82 -31.64 -42.00
N TYR A 10 9.89 -32.73 -41.24
CA TYR A 10 9.48 -32.75 -39.83
C TYR A 10 10.35 -31.84 -38.95
N VAL A 11 11.67 -31.81 -39.18
CA VAL A 11 12.57 -30.91 -38.43
C VAL A 11 12.23 -29.44 -38.70
N ILE A 12 11.96 -29.06 -39.95
CA ILE A 12 11.58 -27.68 -40.30
C ILE A 12 10.23 -27.30 -39.67
N LEU A 13 9.24 -28.20 -39.72
CA LEU A 13 7.94 -27.99 -39.05
C LEU A 13 8.08 -27.83 -37.54
N MET A 14 8.91 -28.68 -36.90
CA MET A 14 9.17 -28.58 -35.46
C MET A 14 9.81 -27.24 -35.11
N ILE A 15 10.82 -26.80 -35.86
CA ILE A 15 11.47 -25.49 -35.66
C ILE A 15 10.47 -24.34 -35.86
N ALA A 16 9.63 -24.43 -36.90
CA ALA A 16 8.62 -23.42 -37.21
C ALA A 16 7.54 -23.27 -36.12
N ILE A 17 7.26 -24.33 -35.36
CA ILE A 17 6.35 -24.30 -34.20
C ILE A 17 7.08 -23.85 -32.93
N LEU A 18 8.30 -24.37 -32.72
CA LEU A 18 9.01 -24.24 -31.46
C LEU A 18 9.57 -22.81 -31.27
N ILE A 19 10.01 -22.14 -32.33
CA ILE A 19 10.48 -20.74 -32.26
C ILE A 19 9.36 -19.79 -31.76
N PRO A 20 8.15 -19.77 -32.35
CA PRO A 20 7.05 -18.94 -31.84
C PRO A 20 6.65 -19.27 -30.40
N VAL A 21 6.64 -20.54 -30.02
CA VAL A 21 6.30 -20.96 -28.64
C VAL A 21 7.34 -20.45 -27.65
N LEU A 22 8.64 -20.61 -27.96
CA LEU A 22 9.72 -20.07 -27.12
C LEU A 22 9.66 -18.54 -27.05
N ALA A 23 9.43 -17.87 -28.18
CA ALA A 23 9.29 -16.42 -28.22
C ALA A 23 8.13 -15.95 -27.32
N GLY A 24 6.95 -16.59 -27.42
CA GLY A 24 5.80 -16.30 -26.55
C GLY A 24 6.11 -16.55 -25.07
N PHE A 25 6.79 -17.65 -24.75
CA PHE A 25 7.24 -17.94 -23.38
C PHE A 25 8.18 -16.85 -22.84
N PHE A 26 9.21 -16.46 -23.61
CA PHE A 26 10.16 -15.41 -23.18
C PHE A 26 9.51 -14.03 -23.07
N ILE A 27 8.57 -13.68 -23.97
CA ILE A 27 7.80 -12.43 -23.87
C ILE A 27 6.91 -12.45 -22.62
N GLY A 28 6.26 -13.58 -22.33
CA GLY A 28 5.44 -13.77 -21.13
C GLY A 28 6.27 -13.64 -19.86
N LEU A 29 7.41 -14.34 -19.78
CA LEU A 29 8.34 -14.28 -18.65
C LEU A 29 8.90 -12.87 -18.45
N TYR A 30 9.33 -12.22 -19.53
CA TYR A 30 9.82 -10.85 -19.49
C TYR A 30 8.74 -9.89 -18.96
N SER A 31 7.53 -9.97 -19.51
CA SER A 31 6.41 -9.12 -19.09
C SER A 31 6.03 -9.37 -17.63
N TYR A 32 6.02 -10.63 -17.20
CA TYR A 32 5.76 -11.01 -15.82
C TYR A 32 6.80 -10.46 -14.84
N ASN A 33 8.07 -10.37 -15.22
CA ASN A 33 9.08 -9.79 -14.33
C ASN A 33 9.11 -8.25 -14.40
N ARG A 34 8.81 -7.68 -15.58
CA ARG A 34 8.93 -6.23 -15.82
C ARG A 34 7.98 -5.37 -14.99
N TYR A 35 6.79 -5.88 -14.66
CA TYR A 35 5.73 -5.09 -14.01
C TYR A 35 5.64 -5.27 -12.49
N GLN A 36 6.53 -6.04 -11.87
CA GLN A 36 6.45 -6.36 -10.44
C GLN A 36 6.58 -5.11 -9.57
N GLU A 37 7.58 -4.27 -9.87
CA GLU A 37 7.88 -3.05 -9.09
C GLU A 37 6.72 -2.04 -9.08
N ASN A 38 5.91 -2.00 -10.14
CA ASN A 38 4.79 -1.06 -10.27
C ASN A 38 3.47 -1.65 -9.75
N TYR A 39 3.44 -2.92 -9.35
CA TYR A 39 2.19 -3.58 -9.03
C TYR A 39 1.53 -2.98 -7.79
N PHE A 40 2.30 -2.67 -6.76
CA PHE A 40 1.76 -2.05 -5.55
C PHE A 40 1.05 -0.72 -5.85
N TYR A 41 1.64 0.13 -6.70
CA TYR A 41 1.01 1.38 -7.12
C TYR A 41 -0.33 1.13 -7.83
N GLU A 42 -0.37 0.17 -8.75
CA GLU A 42 -1.60 -0.19 -9.46
C GLU A 42 -2.64 -0.84 -8.53
N TYR A 43 -2.20 -1.65 -7.56
CA TYR A 43 -3.05 -2.20 -6.51
C TYR A 43 -3.71 -1.08 -5.71
N MET A 44 -2.91 -0.14 -5.18
CA MET A 44 -3.41 1.02 -4.44
C MET A 44 -4.31 1.91 -5.29
N LYS A 45 -4.02 2.07 -6.58
CA LYS A 45 -4.84 2.85 -7.51
C LYS A 45 -6.21 2.23 -7.77
N ASN A 46 -6.33 0.90 -7.79
CA ASN A 46 -7.59 0.21 -8.06
C ASN A 46 -8.53 0.15 -6.84
N ILE A 47 -8.03 0.46 -5.65
CA ILE A 47 -8.86 0.66 -4.46
C ILE A 47 -9.65 1.97 -4.61
N GLU A 48 -10.86 2.05 -4.07
CA GLU A 48 -11.69 3.26 -4.09
C GLU A 48 -10.94 4.51 -3.58
N GLU A 49 -11.23 5.68 -4.16
CA GLU A 49 -10.68 6.98 -3.77
C GLU A 49 -11.34 7.51 -2.49
N GLN A 50 -11.27 6.73 -1.43
CA GLN A 50 -11.69 7.07 -0.07
C GLN A 50 -10.55 6.76 0.90
N THR A 51 -10.31 7.65 1.87
CA THR A 51 -9.15 7.53 2.78
C THR A 51 -9.19 6.23 3.57
N ASP A 52 -10.33 5.87 4.16
CA ASP A 52 -10.53 4.62 4.89
C ASP A 52 -10.21 3.40 4.01
N SER A 53 -10.78 3.35 2.80
CA SER A 53 -10.53 2.27 1.84
C SER A 53 -9.05 2.13 1.48
N LYS A 54 -8.33 3.24 1.29
CA LYS A 54 -6.88 3.22 1.03
C LYS A 54 -6.09 2.74 2.25
N ILE A 55 -6.46 3.15 3.46
CA ILE A 55 -5.81 2.71 4.72
C ILE A 55 -5.95 1.19 4.87
N THR A 56 -7.18 0.67 4.81
CA THR A 56 -7.43 -0.78 4.92
C THR A 56 -6.75 -1.54 3.79
N GLY A 57 -6.79 -1.01 2.57
CA GLY A 57 -6.13 -1.61 1.41
C GLY A 57 -4.60 -1.69 1.58
N TYR A 58 -3.98 -0.64 2.10
CA TYR A 58 -2.55 -0.59 2.43
C TYR A 58 -2.18 -1.60 3.52
N LEU A 59 -2.94 -1.63 4.62
CA LEU A 59 -2.72 -2.57 5.73
C LEU A 59 -2.88 -4.02 5.27
N LYS A 60 -3.93 -4.31 4.49
CA LYS A 60 -4.14 -5.64 3.92
C LYS A 60 -2.98 -6.07 3.03
N TYR A 61 -2.35 -5.15 2.32
CA TYR A 61 -1.18 -5.46 1.51
C TYR A 61 0.07 -5.73 2.35
N THR A 62 0.33 -4.90 3.36
CA THR A 62 1.63 -4.88 4.05
C THR A 62 1.71 -5.82 5.26
N THR A 63 0.59 -6.39 5.71
CA THR A 63 0.51 -7.21 6.92
C THR A 63 0.17 -8.67 6.60
N TYR A 64 0.48 -9.58 7.54
CA TYR A 64 0.14 -11.00 7.42
C TYR A 64 -1.36 -11.23 7.68
N SER A 65 -1.91 -10.58 8.69
CA SER A 65 -3.35 -10.53 8.93
C SER A 65 -3.74 -9.24 9.64
N LEU A 66 -4.95 -8.75 9.39
CA LEU A 66 -5.44 -7.45 9.84
C LEU A 66 -6.84 -7.60 10.44
N GLU A 67 -7.10 -6.92 11.54
CA GLU A 67 -8.47 -6.68 11.98
C GLU A 67 -9.08 -5.56 11.12
N GLU A 68 -10.08 -5.88 10.29
CA GLU A 68 -10.60 -4.93 9.28
C GLU A 68 -11.31 -3.73 9.93
N THR A 69 -11.90 -3.91 11.10
CA THR A 69 -12.48 -2.83 11.90
C THR A 69 -11.42 -2.24 12.83
N PRO A 70 -11.30 -0.90 12.93
CA PRO A 70 -10.39 -0.27 13.88
C PRO A 70 -10.64 -0.76 15.31
N PHE A 71 -9.56 -1.07 16.02
CA PHE A 71 -9.59 -1.38 17.45
C PHE A 71 -9.99 -0.16 18.29
N TYR A 72 -9.60 1.03 17.83
CA TYR A 72 -10.03 2.31 18.36
C TYR A 72 -10.36 3.26 17.21
N LYS A 73 -11.41 4.07 17.37
CA LYS A 73 -11.78 5.14 16.43
C LYS A 73 -12.35 6.32 17.21
N GLU A 74 -11.85 7.51 16.91
CA GLU A 74 -12.38 8.74 17.47
C GLU A 74 -12.31 9.89 16.46
N ASP A 75 -13.44 10.59 16.29
CA ASP A 75 -13.47 11.89 15.64
C ASP A 75 -13.22 12.96 16.69
N VAL A 76 -12.00 13.48 16.75
CA VAL A 76 -11.61 14.51 17.72
C VAL A 76 -12.23 15.83 17.28
N LYS A 77 -13.00 16.44 18.19
CA LYS A 77 -13.72 17.70 17.92
C LYS A 77 -13.32 18.78 18.90
N ARG A 78 -13.25 20.02 18.40
CA ARG A 78 -13.11 21.24 19.22
C ARG A 78 -14.19 22.23 18.80
N ASN A 79 -14.95 22.74 19.77
CA ASN A 79 -16.09 23.62 19.51
C ASN A 79 -17.10 23.03 18.51
N ASN A 80 -17.35 21.71 18.60
CA ASN A 80 -18.24 20.95 17.72
C ASN A 80 -17.78 20.82 16.25
N GLU A 81 -16.56 21.25 15.92
CA GLU A 81 -15.93 21.06 14.62
C GLU A 81 -14.83 19.99 14.69
N ARG A 82 -14.68 19.19 13.64
CA ARG A 82 -13.64 18.14 13.57
C ARG A 82 -12.25 18.78 13.48
N VAL A 83 -11.35 18.34 14.34
CA VAL A 83 -9.91 18.63 14.30
C VAL A 83 -9.21 17.58 13.45
N LEU A 84 -9.47 16.30 13.72
CA LEU A 84 -8.94 15.15 12.99
C LEU A 84 -9.77 13.91 13.32
N THR A 85 -9.58 12.85 12.57
CA THR A 85 -10.00 11.49 12.91
C THR A 85 -8.75 10.69 13.26
N ILE A 86 -8.81 9.92 14.35
CA ILE A 86 -7.80 8.91 14.69
C ILE A 86 -8.42 7.53 14.66
N GLU A 87 -7.71 6.61 14.04
CA GLU A 87 -8.00 5.18 14.08
C GLU A 87 -6.76 4.40 14.51
N VAL A 88 -6.98 3.35 15.30
CA VAL A 88 -5.92 2.40 15.66
C VAL A 88 -6.30 1.04 15.13
N TYR A 89 -5.50 0.51 14.20
CA TYR A 89 -5.68 -0.84 13.67
C TYR A 89 -4.74 -1.81 14.37
N ARG A 90 -5.20 -3.04 14.58
CA ARG A 90 -4.34 -4.15 14.99
C ARG A 90 -4.05 -5.04 13.80
N ALA A 91 -2.79 -5.33 13.57
CA ALA A 91 -2.40 -6.34 12.60
C ALA A 91 -1.29 -7.22 13.16
N ILE A 92 -1.14 -8.37 12.53
CA ILE A 92 -0.06 -9.30 12.81
C ILE A 92 0.95 -9.16 11.67
N LYS A 93 2.20 -8.94 12.03
CA LYS A 93 3.34 -8.93 11.11
C LYS A 93 4.17 -10.18 11.31
N ASN A 94 4.58 -10.77 10.21
CA ASN A 94 5.52 -11.88 10.22
C ASN A 94 6.94 -11.28 10.28
N TYR A 95 7.61 -11.39 11.44
CA TYR A 95 8.97 -10.85 11.60
C TYR A 95 10.03 -11.85 11.15
N ASN A 96 9.77 -13.15 11.35
CA ASN A 96 10.58 -14.31 10.93
C ASN A 96 9.66 -15.55 10.89
N GLU A 97 10.07 -16.62 10.19
CA GLU A 97 9.26 -17.84 9.96
C GLU A 97 8.51 -18.42 11.19
N ASP A 98 9.01 -18.16 12.42
CA ASP A 98 8.43 -18.65 13.67
C ASP A 98 7.90 -17.56 14.62
N LYS A 99 7.97 -16.27 14.26
CA LYS A 99 7.58 -15.18 15.16
C LYS A 99 6.71 -14.13 14.48
N ASN A 100 5.43 -14.22 14.82
CA ASN A 100 4.44 -13.19 14.61
C ASN A 100 4.50 -12.16 15.75
N ILE A 101 4.42 -10.89 15.39
CA ILE A 101 4.28 -9.79 16.35
C ILE A 101 2.96 -9.06 16.09
N ILE A 102 2.31 -8.62 17.16
CA ILE A 102 1.17 -7.73 17.06
C ILE A 102 1.69 -6.32 16.91
N THR A 103 1.15 -5.62 15.94
CA THR A 103 1.48 -4.23 15.61
C THR A 103 0.22 -3.39 15.67
N TYR A 104 0.32 -2.25 16.34
CA TYR A 104 -0.72 -1.24 16.44
C TYR A 104 -0.39 -0.10 15.48
N TYR A 105 -1.29 0.19 14.55
CA TYR A 105 -1.12 1.24 13.56
C TYR A 105 -2.00 2.43 13.92
N PHE A 106 -1.37 3.50 14.36
CA PHE A 106 -2.01 4.77 14.65
C PHE A 106 -2.12 5.57 13.37
N VAL A 107 -3.34 5.80 12.93
CA VAL A 107 -3.66 6.45 11.66
C VAL A 107 -4.44 7.71 11.94
N VAL A 108 -3.91 8.85 11.51
CA VAL A 108 -4.49 10.18 11.73
C VAL A 108 -4.76 10.83 10.37
N TYR A 109 -6.02 11.18 10.14
CA TYR A 109 -6.50 11.68 8.86
C TYR A 109 -7.72 12.60 9.04
N ASN A 110 -8.33 13.06 7.95
CA ASN A 110 -9.36 14.09 7.94
C ASN A 110 -8.91 15.36 8.68
N ILE A 111 -7.64 15.73 8.54
CA ILE A 111 -6.98 16.72 9.38
C ILE A 111 -7.45 18.13 9.02
N ASN A 112 -7.95 18.87 10.00
CA ASN A 112 -8.22 20.30 9.92
C ASN A 112 -7.03 21.11 10.47
N TYR A 113 -6.13 21.52 9.58
CA TYR A 113 -4.91 22.23 9.92
C TYR A 113 -5.13 23.63 10.49
N THR A 114 -6.27 24.26 10.20
CA THR A 114 -6.64 25.53 10.86
C THR A 114 -6.92 25.28 12.34
N LYS A 115 -7.67 24.23 12.66
CA LYS A 115 -7.95 23.85 14.06
C LYS A 115 -6.73 23.35 14.81
N LEU A 116 -5.83 22.63 14.14
CA LEU A 116 -4.55 22.25 14.76
C LEU A 116 -3.72 23.47 15.15
N ILE A 117 -3.66 24.50 14.31
CA ILE A 117 -2.95 25.74 14.67
C ILE A 117 -3.64 26.48 15.81
N GLU A 118 -4.97 26.50 15.88
CA GLU A 118 -5.69 27.05 17.04
C GLU A 118 -5.38 26.29 18.35
N ILE A 119 -5.00 25.01 18.26
CA ILE A 119 -4.57 24.21 19.43
C ILE A 119 -3.12 24.53 19.77
N GLU A 120 -2.24 24.58 18.77
CA GLU A 120 -0.82 24.88 18.94
C GLU A 120 -0.58 26.31 19.43
N ASP A 121 -1.30 27.29 18.90
CA ASP A 121 -1.22 28.71 19.27
C ASP A 121 -2.61 29.29 19.51
N PRO A 122 -3.12 29.22 20.76
CA PRO A 122 -4.42 29.78 21.13
C PRO A 122 -4.51 31.30 21.00
N THR A 123 -3.39 32.02 20.86
CA THR A 123 -3.40 33.49 20.70
C THR A 123 -3.87 33.91 19.31
N GLY A 124 -3.79 33.00 18.33
CA GLY A 124 -4.16 33.26 16.94
C GLY A 124 -3.14 34.09 16.15
N GLU A 125 -1.93 34.31 16.70
CA GLU A 125 -0.85 35.01 15.99
C GLU A 125 -0.28 34.15 14.85
N LYS A 126 -0.20 32.84 15.05
CA LYS A 126 0.29 31.88 14.07
C LYS A 126 -0.71 31.70 12.93
N LYS A 127 -0.19 31.80 11.70
CA LYS A 127 -0.94 31.58 10.47
C LYS A 127 -0.50 30.29 9.78
N LEU A 128 -1.45 29.58 9.19
CA LEU A 128 -1.20 28.40 8.37
C LEU A 128 -0.47 28.80 7.08
N LEU A 129 0.71 28.21 6.86
CA LEU A 129 1.54 28.41 5.67
C LEU A 129 1.84 27.07 5.02
N TYR A 130 1.87 27.02 3.69
CA TYR A 130 2.02 25.77 2.93
C TYR A 130 3.28 24.94 3.24
N ASN A 131 4.35 25.58 3.70
CA ASN A 131 5.62 24.96 4.04
C ASN A 131 5.84 24.81 5.54
N LYS A 132 4.84 25.12 6.38
CA LYS A 132 4.92 25.04 7.84
C LYS A 132 3.64 24.42 8.41
N LEU A 133 3.40 23.17 8.02
CA LEU A 133 2.34 22.38 8.65
C LEU A 133 2.77 21.99 10.07
N PRO A 134 1.86 22.04 11.06
CA PRO A 134 2.14 21.56 12.40
C PRO A 134 2.50 20.07 12.42
N GLY A 135 3.47 19.70 13.27
CA GLY A 135 3.79 18.31 13.56
C GLY A 135 2.77 17.73 14.54
N ILE A 136 2.37 16.48 14.30
CA ILE A 136 1.54 15.71 15.23
C ILE A 136 2.43 14.64 15.84
N TYR A 137 2.45 14.55 17.16
CA TYR A 137 3.24 13.61 17.92
C TYR A 137 2.33 12.72 18.74
N LEU A 138 2.76 11.48 18.96
CA LEU A 138 2.12 10.52 19.83
C LEU A 138 3.01 10.33 21.05
N SER A 139 2.54 10.74 22.21
CA SER A 139 3.10 10.38 23.50
C SER A 139 2.47 9.07 23.98
N ILE A 140 3.30 8.16 24.46
CA ILE A 140 2.92 6.85 24.98
C ILE A 140 3.46 6.77 26.40
N GLU A 141 2.58 6.61 27.38
CA GLU A 141 2.94 6.53 28.80
C GLU A 141 2.43 5.20 29.39
N ASP A 142 3.29 4.50 30.11
CA ASP A 142 2.89 3.34 30.89
C ASP A 142 2.18 3.77 32.18
N LYS A 143 0.88 3.43 32.31
CA LYS A 143 0.11 3.77 33.50
C LYS A 143 0.62 3.15 34.80
N ASN A 144 1.33 2.03 34.70
CA ASN A 144 1.90 1.36 35.86
C ASN A 144 3.32 1.85 36.16
N ASN A 145 3.96 2.55 35.24
CA ASN A 145 5.29 3.14 35.40
C ASN A 145 5.41 4.44 34.58
N PRO A 146 4.94 5.59 35.09
CA PRO A 146 4.92 6.86 34.36
C PRO A 146 6.30 7.36 33.88
N GLU A 147 7.40 6.87 34.46
CA GLU A 147 8.74 7.20 33.95
C GLU A 147 9.06 6.50 32.62
N ASN A 148 8.34 5.43 32.29
CA ASN A 148 8.41 4.79 30.98
C ASN A 148 7.46 5.50 30.02
N GLN A 149 8.01 6.49 29.33
CA GLN A 149 7.32 7.29 28.34
C GLN A 149 8.10 7.33 27.04
N LYS A 150 7.37 7.47 25.94
CA LYS A 150 7.93 7.56 24.59
C LYS A 150 7.19 8.61 23.80
N LEU A 151 7.91 9.50 23.13
CA LEU A 151 7.35 10.53 22.28
C LEU A 151 7.82 10.32 20.84
N GLU A 152 6.88 10.22 19.92
CA GLU A 152 7.17 9.85 18.53
C GLU A 152 6.40 10.73 17.55
N LEU A 153 7.04 11.10 16.44
CA LEU A 153 6.37 11.86 15.38
C LEU A 153 5.42 10.95 14.60
N VAL A 154 4.15 11.37 14.48
CA VAL A 154 3.17 10.74 13.59
C VAL A 154 3.45 11.23 12.16
N GLY A 155 4.38 10.53 11.51
CA GLY A 155 4.92 10.90 10.22
C GLY A 155 4.00 10.56 9.05
N SER A 156 4.48 10.76 7.83
CA SER A 156 3.86 10.14 6.65
C SER A 156 4.63 8.86 6.32
N LEU A 157 3.94 7.86 5.75
CA LEU A 157 4.56 6.60 5.37
C LEU A 157 5.77 6.83 4.44
N PRO A 158 6.94 6.22 4.71
CA PRO A 158 8.20 6.58 4.05
C PRO A 158 8.24 6.20 2.57
N THR A 159 7.46 5.21 2.15
CA THR A 159 7.50 4.63 0.81
C THR A 159 6.29 4.98 -0.05
N PHE A 160 5.12 5.28 0.54
CA PHE A 160 3.90 5.55 -0.21
C PHE A 160 3.01 6.54 0.50
N TYR A 161 2.49 7.50 -0.25
CA TYR A 161 1.58 8.48 0.28
C TYR A 161 0.14 8.03 0.06
N ILE A 162 -0.63 7.92 1.15
CA ILE A 162 -2.09 7.72 1.11
C ILE A 162 -2.73 9.10 1.19
N ASP A 163 -3.60 9.42 0.23
CA ASP A 163 -4.25 10.71 0.21
C ASP A 163 -5.29 10.85 1.34
N ASP A 164 -5.23 11.96 2.08
CA ASP A 164 -6.24 12.42 3.03
C ASP A 164 -7.25 13.29 2.26
N TYR A 165 -8.25 12.61 1.68
CA TYR A 165 -9.22 13.21 0.76
C TYR A 165 -10.15 14.22 1.44
N GLU A 166 -10.29 14.18 2.77
CA GLU A 166 -11.11 15.15 3.52
C GLU A 166 -10.29 16.11 4.40
N SER A 167 -8.99 16.23 4.15
CA SER A 167 -8.15 17.23 4.83
C SER A 167 -8.59 18.66 4.51
N THR A 168 -8.50 19.55 5.50
CA THR A 168 -8.88 20.97 5.35
C THR A 168 -7.90 21.90 6.07
N PRO A 169 -7.79 23.18 5.65
CA PRO A 169 -8.27 23.74 4.39
C PRO A 169 -7.42 23.26 3.20
N GLU A 170 -7.90 23.46 1.97
CA GLU A 170 -7.09 23.16 0.76
C GLU A 170 -6.01 24.20 0.47
N LYS A 171 -6.14 25.41 1.05
CA LYS A 171 -5.25 26.55 0.82
C LYS A 171 -4.78 27.16 2.12
N ASP A 172 -3.56 27.69 2.11
CA ASP A 172 -2.97 28.41 3.23
C ASP A 172 -3.53 29.83 3.35
N SER A 173 -3.09 30.57 4.38
CA SER A 173 -3.56 31.95 4.62
C SER A 173 -3.20 32.95 3.50
N LYS A 174 -2.34 32.55 2.55
CA LYS A 174 -1.89 33.35 1.40
C LYS A 174 -2.51 32.86 0.08
N GLY A 175 -3.36 31.84 0.12
CA GLY A 175 -4.01 31.26 -1.06
C GLY A 175 -3.19 30.21 -1.80
N ASN A 176 -2.04 29.78 -1.26
CA ASN A 176 -1.25 28.68 -1.83
C ASN A 176 -1.91 27.34 -1.51
N THR A 177 -1.94 26.41 -2.46
CA THR A 177 -2.44 25.05 -2.22
C THR A 177 -1.59 24.35 -1.16
N LEU A 178 -2.23 23.81 -0.12
CA LEU A 178 -1.58 23.04 0.92
C LEU A 178 -1.22 21.64 0.42
N ASN A 179 -0.05 21.16 0.83
CA ASN A 179 0.32 19.75 0.69
C ASN A 179 -0.24 18.93 1.88
N SER A 180 -1.44 19.27 2.35
CA SER A 180 -2.17 18.64 3.47
C SER A 180 -2.68 17.23 3.14
N ARG A 181 -2.45 16.79 1.91
CA ARG A 181 -3.08 15.65 1.27
C ARG A 181 -2.67 14.29 1.82
N PHE A 182 -1.94 14.14 2.92
CA PHE A 182 -1.45 12.81 3.32
C PHE A 182 -1.81 12.43 4.73
N VAL A 183 -2.32 11.20 4.84
CA VAL A 183 -2.53 10.51 6.11
C VAL A 183 -1.24 10.49 6.92
N LYS A 184 -1.39 10.68 8.23
CA LYS A 184 -0.33 10.57 9.23
C LYS A 184 -0.39 9.21 9.90
N TRP A 185 0.77 8.64 10.16
CA TRP A 185 0.94 7.24 10.49
C TRP A 185 2.03 7.06 11.53
N TYR A 186 1.77 6.21 12.52
CA TYR A 186 2.78 5.68 13.42
C TYR A 186 2.56 4.18 13.65
N GLU A 187 3.66 3.43 13.63
CA GLU A 187 3.65 2.00 13.88
C GLU A 187 4.20 1.73 15.27
N TYR A 188 3.35 1.20 16.15
CA TYR A 188 3.73 0.82 17.50
C TYR A 188 3.78 -0.70 17.63
N ASN A 189 4.96 -1.20 18.00
CA ASN A 189 5.16 -2.58 18.41
C ASN A 189 5.34 -2.59 19.93
N PRO A 190 4.38 -3.14 20.70
CA PRO A 190 4.47 -3.16 22.15
C PRO A 190 5.78 -3.77 22.66
N ASP A 191 6.56 -2.98 23.40
CA ASP A 191 7.82 -3.43 24.01
C ASP A 191 7.55 -4.22 25.30
N THR A 192 8.50 -5.09 25.65
CA THR A 192 8.61 -5.72 26.97
C THR A 192 8.72 -4.72 28.13
N GLU A 193 9.29 -3.53 27.90
CA GLU A 193 9.45 -2.51 28.94
C GLU A 193 8.13 -1.85 29.37
N PHE A 194 7.14 -1.82 28.47
CA PHE A 194 5.82 -1.27 28.73
C PHE A 194 4.86 -2.34 29.28
N SER A 195 3.99 -1.94 30.20
CA SER A 195 2.84 -2.74 30.62
C SER A 195 1.77 -2.80 29.52
N ASN A 196 0.74 -3.62 29.72
CA ASN A 196 -0.38 -3.69 28.76
C ASN A 196 -1.31 -2.47 28.84
N ASN A 197 -1.26 -1.67 29.91
CA ASN A 197 -2.18 -0.55 30.11
C ASN A 197 -1.48 0.77 29.83
N LEU A 198 -1.76 1.35 28.67
CA LEU A 198 -1.07 2.52 28.16
C LEU A 198 -2.01 3.71 28.02
N SER A 199 -1.49 4.89 28.35
CA SER A 199 -2.08 6.18 28.04
C SER A 199 -1.43 6.71 26.76
N PHE A 200 -2.25 7.14 25.81
CA PHE A 200 -1.82 7.75 24.57
C PHE A 200 -2.29 9.19 24.52
N GLU A 201 -1.39 10.09 24.16
CA GLU A 201 -1.72 11.50 23.98
C GLU A 201 -1.23 11.97 22.61
N LEU A 202 -2.14 12.53 21.81
CA LEU A 202 -1.76 13.22 20.59
C LEU A 202 -1.52 14.69 20.86
N ILE A 203 -0.34 15.14 20.46
CA ILE A 203 0.17 16.46 20.76
C ILE A 203 0.50 17.18 19.45
N VAL A 204 0.21 18.47 19.39
CA VAL A 204 0.68 19.36 18.33
C VAL A 204 1.76 20.29 18.87
N SER A 205 2.91 20.30 18.20
CA SER A 205 4.03 21.18 18.55
C SER A 205 4.95 21.36 17.34
N PRO A 206 5.67 22.48 17.22
CA PRO A 206 6.74 22.59 16.24
C PRO A 206 8.00 21.84 16.69
N ASP A 207 8.17 21.63 18.00
CA ASP A 207 9.31 20.96 18.62
C ASP A 207 8.96 20.55 20.06
N PRO A 208 8.32 19.38 20.26
CA PRO A 208 7.76 19.02 21.57
C PRO A 208 8.83 18.71 22.63
N GLU A 209 10.09 18.53 22.25
CA GLU A 209 11.19 18.33 23.22
C GLU A 209 11.62 19.65 23.86
N ASN A 210 11.47 20.77 23.14
CA ASN A 210 11.88 22.11 23.60
C ASN A 210 10.68 23.02 23.92
N ASP A 211 9.47 22.62 23.54
CA ASP A 211 8.23 23.34 23.80
C ASP A 211 7.72 23.01 25.22
N LEU A 212 7.67 24.03 26.07
CA LEU A 212 7.27 23.89 27.48
C LEU A 212 5.76 23.67 27.65
N SER A 213 4.94 23.87 26.60
CA SER A 213 3.49 23.74 26.69
C SER A 213 2.89 23.36 25.34
N PRO A 214 3.19 22.15 24.85
CA PRO A 214 2.68 21.73 23.56
C PRO A 214 1.16 21.54 23.62
N GLY A 215 0.48 21.75 22.50
CA GLY A 215 -0.99 21.71 22.45
C GLY A 215 -1.50 20.27 22.47
N ILE A 216 -2.31 19.90 23.46
CA ILE A 216 -2.93 18.57 23.51
C ILE A 216 -4.12 18.53 22.55
N ILE A 217 -4.11 17.58 21.60
CA ILE A 217 -5.19 17.35 20.65
C ILE A 217 -6.25 16.44 21.27
N THR A 218 -5.85 15.27 21.77
CA THR A 218 -6.69 14.30 22.47
C THR A 218 -5.84 13.38 23.34
N ASN A 219 -6.44 12.74 24.33
CA ASN A 219 -5.85 11.63 25.07
C ASN A 219 -6.84 10.47 25.19
N PHE A 220 -6.33 9.25 25.25
CA PHE A 220 -7.13 8.05 25.41
C PHE A 220 -6.29 6.90 25.94
N ASP A 221 -6.97 5.92 26.51
CA ASP A 221 -6.35 4.75 27.11
C ASP A 221 -6.63 3.51 26.28
N LEU A 222 -5.61 2.69 26.05
CA LEU A 222 -5.78 1.38 25.44
C LEU A 222 -5.10 0.29 26.27
N THR A 223 -5.74 -0.87 26.31
CA THR A 223 -5.09 -2.10 26.73
C THR A 223 -4.49 -2.77 25.50
N VAL A 224 -3.16 -2.79 25.41
CA VAL A 224 -2.40 -3.40 24.32
C VAL A 224 -1.97 -4.82 24.68
N GLU A 225 -2.05 -5.71 23.71
CA GLU A 225 -1.60 -7.10 23.81
C GLU A 225 -0.25 -7.26 23.13
N ARG A 226 0.64 -8.00 23.79
CA ARG A 226 2.02 -8.23 23.34
C ARG A 226 2.19 -9.54 22.57
N GLU A 227 1.41 -10.55 22.94
CA GLU A 227 1.53 -11.90 22.39
C GLU A 227 0.33 -12.22 21.50
N GLU A 228 0.59 -12.65 20.27
CA GLU A 228 -0.46 -13.08 19.31
C GLU A 228 -1.42 -14.10 19.94
N ARG A 229 -0.89 -15.05 20.71
CA ARG A 229 -1.67 -16.12 21.35
C ARG A 229 -2.73 -15.62 22.35
N LYS A 230 -2.61 -14.36 22.80
CA LYS A 230 -3.54 -13.72 23.73
C LYS A 230 -4.61 -12.89 23.00
N ILE A 231 -4.45 -12.66 21.68
CA ILE A 231 -5.45 -11.96 20.87
C ILE A 231 -6.46 -12.96 20.30
N ASP A 232 -7.74 -12.58 20.37
CA ASP A 232 -8.77 -13.22 19.58
C ASP A 232 -8.63 -12.81 18.10
N THR A 233 -8.13 -13.75 17.29
CA THR A 233 -7.92 -13.55 15.85
C THR A 233 -9.14 -13.92 15.00
N THR A 234 -10.30 -14.22 15.62
CA THR A 234 -11.51 -14.62 14.89
C THR A 234 -11.97 -13.58 13.87
N ASN A 235 -11.74 -12.29 14.14
CA ASN A 235 -12.12 -11.17 13.27
C ASN A 235 -10.98 -10.67 12.37
N PHE A 236 -9.84 -11.37 12.35
CA PHE A 236 -8.72 -10.99 11.51
C PHE A 236 -8.89 -11.60 10.12
N THR A 237 -8.66 -10.78 9.10
CA THR A 237 -8.60 -11.24 7.72
C THR A 237 -7.14 -11.38 7.28
N LEU A 238 -6.89 -12.37 6.41
CA LEU A 238 -5.55 -12.59 5.88
C LEU A 238 -5.14 -11.43 4.96
N GLY A 239 -3.97 -10.89 5.23
CA GLY A 239 -3.29 -9.94 4.37
C GLY A 239 -2.35 -10.63 3.38
N TYR A 240 -1.56 -9.83 2.67
CA TYR A 240 -0.65 -10.29 1.62
C TYR A 240 0.80 -10.31 2.06
N ASP A 241 1.15 -9.69 3.19
CA ASP A 241 2.52 -9.67 3.73
C ASP A 241 3.57 -9.18 2.71
N ASN A 242 3.23 -8.13 1.96
CA ASN A 242 3.99 -7.58 0.84
C ASN A 242 4.21 -8.56 -0.34
N ASP A 243 3.58 -9.74 -0.34
CA ASP A 243 3.65 -10.71 -1.43
C ASP A 243 2.69 -10.33 -2.56
N ILE A 244 3.27 -9.81 -3.65
CA ILE A 244 2.54 -9.43 -4.85
C ILE A 244 1.72 -10.59 -5.44
N HIS A 245 2.18 -11.83 -5.29
CA HIS A 245 1.51 -12.99 -5.85
C HIS A 245 0.22 -13.29 -5.09
N LYS A 246 0.26 -13.23 -3.75
CA LYS A 246 -0.94 -13.35 -2.90
C LYS A 246 -1.93 -12.21 -3.16
N ALA A 247 -1.42 -11.01 -3.40
CA ALA A 247 -2.23 -9.83 -3.73
C ALA A 247 -2.91 -9.90 -5.11
N GLY A 248 -2.54 -10.86 -5.97
CA GLY A 248 -3.19 -11.08 -7.27
C GLY A 248 -2.40 -10.58 -8.49
N TYR A 249 -1.08 -10.41 -8.37
CA TYR A 249 -0.21 -9.93 -9.44
C TYR A 249 -0.34 -10.69 -10.76
N PHE A 250 -0.44 -12.02 -10.71
CA PHE A 250 -0.59 -12.84 -11.91
C PHE A 250 -1.84 -12.45 -12.71
N SER A 251 -2.98 -12.30 -12.02
CA SER A 251 -4.24 -11.88 -12.65
C SER A 251 -4.11 -10.49 -13.27
N TYR A 252 -3.45 -9.56 -12.57
CA TYR A 252 -3.19 -8.22 -13.08
C TYR A 252 -2.35 -8.24 -14.38
N VAL A 253 -1.20 -8.91 -14.38
CA VAL A 253 -0.32 -8.96 -15.56
C VAL A 253 -1.00 -9.67 -16.72
N PHE A 254 -1.65 -10.80 -16.43
CA PHE A 254 -2.34 -11.58 -17.45
C PHE A 254 -3.41 -10.76 -18.15
N ASN A 255 -4.32 -10.14 -17.37
CA ASN A 255 -5.46 -9.41 -17.91
C ASN A 255 -5.08 -8.08 -18.57
N LYS A 256 -4.11 -7.34 -18.00
CA LYS A 256 -3.76 -5.99 -18.50
C LYS A 256 -2.67 -5.99 -19.56
N ARG A 257 -1.79 -6.99 -19.60
CA ARG A 257 -0.56 -6.94 -20.42
C ARG A 257 -0.42 -8.15 -21.35
N ILE A 258 -0.36 -9.35 -20.78
CA ILE A 258 -0.03 -10.57 -21.54
C ILE A 258 -1.15 -10.93 -22.52
N TRP A 259 -2.42 -10.87 -22.11
CA TRP A 259 -3.55 -11.26 -22.97
C TRP A 259 -3.53 -10.54 -24.33
N TRP A 260 -3.37 -9.21 -24.31
CA TRP A 260 -3.33 -8.41 -25.53
C TRP A 260 -2.07 -8.65 -26.37
N GLN A 261 -0.91 -8.80 -25.72
CA GLN A 261 0.33 -9.13 -26.41
C GLN A 261 0.27 -10.51 -27.07
N SER A 262 -0.30 -11.50 -26.38
CA SER A 262 -0.53 -12.85 -26.92
C SER A 262 -1.50 -12.84 -28.09
N LEU A 263 -2.58 -12.05 -28.02
CA LEU A 263 -3.54 -11.90 -29.12
C LEU A 263 -2.88 -11.30 -30.38
N ILE A 264 -2.08 -10.23 -30.21
CA ILE A 264 -1.33 -9.60 -31.31
C ILE A 264 -0.31 -10.58 -31.89
N ALA A 265 0.46 -11.27 -31.03
CA ALA A 265 1.44 -12.25 -31.47
C ALA A 265 0.77 -13.40 -32.23
N PHE A 266 -0.38 -13.91 -31.77
CA PHE A 266 -1.13 -14.95 -32.44
C PHE A 266 -1.59 -14.52 -33.84
N ALA A 267 -2.12 -13.30 -33.99
CA ALA A 267 -2.52 -12.76 -35.28
C ALA A 267 -1.33 -12.62 -36.24
N LEU A 268 -0.20 -12.08 -35.76
CA LEU A 268 1.02 -11.91 -36.57
C LEU A 268 1.60 -13.25 -37.02
N VAL A 269 1.71 -14.22 -36.10
CA VAL A 269 2.18 -15.57 -36.42
C VAL A 269 1.24 -16.23 -37.43
N GLY A 270 -0.09 -16.10 -37.25
CA GLY A 270 -1.07 -16.61 -38.20
C GLY A 270 -0.89 -16.07 -39.61
N ILE A 271 -0.68 -14.76 -39.76
CA ILE A 271 -0.43 -14.10 -41.07
C ILE A 271 0.87 -14.60 -41.71
N ILE A 272 1.95 -14.69 -40.91
CA ILE A 272 3.25 -15.16 -41.39
C ILE A 272 3.15 -16.63 -41.83
N SER A 273 2.56 -17.50 -41.01
CA SER A 273 2.36 -18.91 -41.31
C SER A 273 1.50 -19.11 -42.56
N TYR A 274 0.41 -18.34 -42.70
CA TYR A 274 -0.43 -18.36 -43.90
C TYR A 274 0.36 -17.97 -45.15
N SER A 275 1.21 -16.94 -45.07
CA SER A 275 2.05 -16.49 -46.18
C SER A 275 3.04 -17.58 -46.64
N PHE A 276 3.71 -18.25 -45.71
CA PHE A 276 4.59 -19.39 -46.04
C PHE A 276 3.82 -20.56 -46.66
N TYR A 277 2.64 -20.89 -46.12
CA TYR A 277 1.78 -21.93 -46.67
C TYR A 277 1.33 -21.60 -48.10
N ALA A 278 0.93 -20.36 -48.37
CA ALA A 278 0.53 -19.92 -49.69
C ALA A 278 1.67 -20.04 -50.71
N VAL A 279 2.87 -19.58 -50.38
CA VAL A 279 4.06 -19.72 -51.24
C VAL A 279 4.40 -21.18 -51.50
N TRP A 280 4.44 -22.00 -50.44
CA TRP A 280 4.69 -23.44 -50.55
C TRP A 280 3.71 -24.14 -51.47
N THR A 281 2.42 -23.81 -51.35
CA THR A 281 1.36 -24.43 -52.15
C THR A 281 1.52 -24.08 -53.63
N VAL A 282 1.91 -22.84 -53.95
CA VAL A 282 2.22 -22.40 -55.32
C VAL A 282 3.45 -23.13 -55.87
N GLU A 283 4.49 -23.34 -55.06
CA GLU A 283 5.69 -24.10 -55.46
C GLU A 283 5.39 -25.58 -55.73
N GLU A 284 4.63 -26.26 -54.86
CA GLU A 284 4.23 -27.67 -55.09
C GLU A 284 3.39 -27.83 -56.36
N GLN A 285 2.55 -26.84 -56.71
CA GLN A 285 1.78 -26.87 -57.95
C GLN A 285 2.65 -26.69 -59.19
N LYS A 286 3.74 -25.91 -59.11
CA LYS A 286 4.71 -25.74 -60.19
C LYS A 286 5.56 -27.00 -60.40
N GLU A 287 5.99 -27.68 -59.35
CA GLU A 287 6.79 -28.91 -59.47
C GLU A 287 6.00 -30.11 -60.02
N LYS A 288 4.67 -30.09 -59.95
CA LYS A 288 3.80 -31.14 -60.50
C LYS A 288 3.42 -30.93 -61.98
N LYS A 289 3.75 -29.78 -62.55
CA LYS A 289 3.60 -29.49 -64.00
C LYS A 289 4.92 -29.77 -64.71
#